data_AF-A0A2C9KIS5-F1
#
_entry.id   AF-A0A2C9KIS5-F1
#
_cell.length_a   1.000
_cell.length_b   1.000
_cell.length_c   1.000
_cell.angle_alpha   90.00
_cell.angle_beta   90.00
_cell.angle_gamma   90.00
#
_symmetry.space_group_name_H-M   'P 1'
#
loop_
_entity.id
_entity.type
_entity.pdbx_description
1 polymer ?
#
loop_
_entity_poly.entity_id
_entity_poly.type
_entity_poly.pdbx_seq_one_letter_code
_entity_poly.pdbx_strand_id
1 'polypeptide(L)'
;MFVKVKYGDEKEQLCNTYCRNDIFLEFVKSQCQCQPEDVIDLADERGLIKHLRRFPQDYAKDFLKDRETLILLSIVTINQLSSQSEDSLESPPLKFNTTELEEIKQARSRSRNAYLTKRSSARRGARMVSRKN
;
A
#
# COMPACT_ATOMS: atom_id res chain seq x y z
N MET A 1 -9.92 20.27 -7.43
CA MET A 1 -9.69 19.14 -6.53
C MET A 1 -8.37 19.35 -5.82
N PHE A 2 -8.39 19.19 -4.51
CA PHE A 2 -7.18 19.12 -3.69
C PHE A 2 -7.18 17.81 -2.92
N VAL A 3 -6.00 17.28 -2.67
CA VAL A 3 -5.75 16.09 -1.85
C VAL A 3 -4.81 16.44 -0.71
N LYS A 4 -4.83 15.63 0.35
CA LYS A 4 -3.88 15.74 1.45
C LYS A 4 -2.81 14.68 1.31
N VAL A 5 -1.54 15.06 1.39
CA VAL A 5 -0.41 14.12 1.41
C VAL A 5 0.23 14.17 2.79
N LYS A 6 0.23 13.03 3.50
CA LYS A 6 0.89 12.85 4.79
C LYS A 6 2.31 12.34 4.60
N TYR A 7 3.24 12.85 5.41
CA TYR A 7 4.66 12.50 5.40
C TYR A 7 5.31 12.72 6.77
N GLY A 8 6.34 11.95 7.10
CA GLY A 8 7.09 12.09 8.35
C GLY A 8 6.22 12.06 9.63
N ASP A 9 6.63 12.83 10.63
CA ASP A 9 5.95 12.97 11.94
C ASP A 9 4.64 13.77 11.83
N GLU A 10 3.59 13.12 11.34
CA GLU A 10 2.21 13.65 11.23
C GLU A 10 2.07 14.94 10.39
N LYS A 11 3.05 15.27 9.55
CA LYS A 11 2.95 16.43 8.66
C LYS A 11 1.99 16.13 7.51
N GLU A 12 1.28 17.16 7.07
CA GLU A 12 0.41 17.08 5.91
C GLU A 12 0.57 18.29 4.99
N GLN A 13 0.46 18.04 3.69
CA GLN A 13 0.51 19.06 2.64
C GLN A 13 -0.75 18.97 1.78
N LEU A 14 -1.38 20.12 1.50
CA LEU A 14 -2.48 20.21 0.55
C LEU A 14 -1.92 20.40 -0.86
N CYS A 15 -2.34 19.53 -1.79
CA CYS A 15 -1.80 19.50 -3.16
C CYS A 15 -2.92 19.66 -4.20
N ASN A 16 -2.73 20.57 -5.16
CA ASN A 16 -3.63 20.73 -6.31
C ASN A 16 -3.42 19.58 -7.29
N THR A 17 -4.49 18.92 -7.73
CA THR A 17 -4.41 17.79 -8.67
C THR A 17 -4.66 18.18 -10.13
N TYR A 18 -4.91 19.46 -10.43
CA TYR A 18 -5.07 19.98 -11.80
C TYR A 18 -3.73 20.24 -12.49
N CYS A 19 -2.84 19.25 -12.44
CA CYS A 19 -1.58 19.25 -13.15
C CYS A 19 -1.23 17.81 -13.57
N ARG A 20 -0.22 17.69 -14.44
CA ARG A 20 0.33 16.40 -14.84
C ARG A 20 0.96 15.69 -13.64
N ASN A 21 0.99 14.36 -13.70
CA ASN A 21 1.55 13.51 -12.66
C ASN A 21 3.03 13.80 -12.37
N ASP A 22 3.82 14.11 -13.40
CA ASP A 22 5.23 14.49 -13.23
C ASP A 22 5.39 15.76 -12.38
N ILE A 23 4.69 16.83 -12.74
CA ILE A 23 4.67 18.11 -12.02
C ILE A 23 4.10 17.93 -10.62
N PHE A 24 3.04 17.13 -10.48
CA PHE A 24 2.42 16.86 -9.19
C PHE A 24 3.40 16.20 -8.21
N LEU A 25 4.10 15.16 -8.67
CA LEU A 25 5.09 14.45 -7.85
C LEU A 25 6.30 15.34 -7.55
N GLU A 26 6.78 16.13 -8.51
CA GLU A 26 7.86 17.10 -8.27
C GLU A 26 7.46 18.15 -7.20
N PHE A 27 6.23 18.66 -7.27
CA PHE A 27 5.69 19.54 -6.26
C PHE A 27 5.67 18.87 -4.88
N VAL A 28 5.08 17.68 -4.76
CA VAL A 28 5.03 16.92 -3.51
C VAL A 28 6.43 16.74 -2.93
N LYS A 29 7.39 16.34 -3.77
CA LYS A 29 8.79 16.15 -3.41
C LYS A 29 9.41 17.43 -2.83
N SER A 30 9.18 18.58 -3.47
CA SER A 30 9.68 19.88 -3.01
C SER A 30 9.12 20.32 -1.66
N GLN A 31 7.88 19.92 -1.33
CA GLN A 31 7.22 20.31 -0.09
C GLN A 31 7.47 19.34 1.07
N CYS A 32 7.78 18.07 0.77
CA CYS A 32 7.80 16.99 1.75
C CYS A 32 9.20 16.60 2.26
N GLN A 33 10.18 17.50 2.17
CA GLN A 33 11.56 17.28 2.67
C GLN A 33 12.30 16.11 1.99
N CYS A 34 11.97 15.80 0.73
CA CYS A 34 12.66 14.78 -0.06
C CYS A 34 13.91 15.36 -0.75
N GLN A 35 14.91 14.52 -0.99
CA GLN A 35 16.11 14.86 -1.77
C GLN A 35 15.82 14.85 -3.27
N PRO A 36 16.46 15.68 -4.11
CA PRO A 36 16.23 15.75 -5.56
C PRO A 36 16.40 14.42 -6.33
N GLU A 37 17.09 13.45 -5.75
CA GLU A 37 17.32 12.11 -6.31
C GLU A 37 16.26 11.10 -5.87
N ASP A 38 15.49 11.40 -4.82
CA ASP A 38 14.50 10.48 -4.26
C ASP A 38 13.42 10.14 -5.27
N VAL A 39 13.11 8.85 -5.33
CA VAL A 39 12.05 8.37 -6.19
C VAL A 39 10.81 8.18 -5.33
N ILE A 40 9.75 8.94 -5.57
CA ILE A 40 8.55 8.91 -4.70
C ILE A 40 7.29 8.44 -5.44
N ASP A 41 6.32 7.90 -4.70
CA ASP A 41 4.95 7.67 -5.18
C ASP A 41 3.98 7.83 -4.00
N LEU A 42 2.68 7.69 -4.24
CA LEU A 42 1.66 7.84 -3.22
C LEU A 42 0.85 6.55 -3.04
N ALA A 43 0.42 6.29 -1.81
CA ALA A 43 -0.59 5.29 -1.50
C ALA A 43 -1.80 5.92 -0.78
N ASP A 44 -2.95 5.25 -0.81
CA ASP A 44 -4.07 5.61 0.05
C ASP A 44 -3.88 5.09 1.49
N GLU A 45 -4.81 5.42 2.39
CA GLU A 45 -4.80 4.96 3.79
C GLU A 45 -4.95 3.44 3.95
N ARG A 46 -5.27 2.72 2.87
CA ARG A 46 -5.36 1.24 2.85
C ARG A 46 -4.07 0.61 2.32
N GLY A 47 -3.08 1.41 1.94
CA GLY A 47 -1.80 0.98 1.37
C GLY A 47 -1.85 0.68 -0.13
N LEU A 48 -2.90 1.08 -0.86
CA LEU A 48 -2.96 0.89 -2.31
C LEU A 48 -2.19 2.01 -3.02
N ILE A 49 -1.16 1.62 -3.77
CA ILE A 49 -0.29 2.53 -4.52
C ILE A 49 -1.01 3.10 -5.74
N LYS A 50 -0.85 4.41 -5.99
CA LYS A 50 -1.50 5.14 -7.08
C LYS A 50 -0.80 5.00 -8.43
N HIS A 51 0.50 4.67 -8.43
CA HIS A 51 1.30 4.44 -9.63
C HIS A 51 1.33 5.64 -10.58
N LEU A 52 1.30 6.87 -10.04
CA LEU A 52 1.25 8.11 -10.85
C LEU A 52 2.45 8.22 -11.79
N ARG A 53 3.61 7.71 -11.36
CA ARG A 53 4.84 7.67 -12.14
C ARG A 53 4.76 6.88 -13.45
N ARG A 54 3.83 5.93 -13.55
CA ARG A 54 3.64 5.16 -14.79
C ARG A 54 2.99 5.98 -15.90
N PHE A 55 2.32 7.08 -15.53
CA PHE A 55 1.54 7.93 -16.43
C PHE A 55 1.94 9.40 -16.27
N PRO A 56 3.21 9.76 -16.49
CA PRO A 56 3.74 11.08 -16.12
C PRO A 56 3.03 12.25 -16.82
N GLN A 57 2.51 12.02 -18.03
CA GLN A 57 1.85 13.05 -18.84
C GLN A 57 0.35 13.19 -18.56
N ASP A 58 -0.26 12.24 -17.86
CA ASP A 58 -1.68 12.29 -17.50
C ASP A 58 -1.90 13.18 -16.28
N TYR A 59 -3.12 13.65 -16.07
CA TYR A 59 -3.43 14.53 -14.95
C TYR A 59 -3.64 13.75 -13.65
N ALA A 60 -3.10 14.26 -12.55
CA ALA A 60 -3.25 13.65 -11.23
C ALA A 60 -4.71 13.48 -10.81
N LYS A 61 -5.59 14.38 -11.26
CA LYS A 61 -7.03 14.28 -10.97
C LYS A 61 -7.68 13.01 -11.50
N ASP A 62 -7.10 12.35 -12.50
CA ASP A 62 -7.69 11.16 -13.12
C ASP A 62 -7.37 9.89 -12.31
N PHE A 63 -6.40 9.97 -11.39
CA PHE A 63 -5.94 8.85 -10.53
C PHE A 63 -6.30 9.03 -9.06
N LEU A 64 -6.53 10.26 -8.63
CA LEU A 64 -6.78 10.63 -7.24
C LEU A 64 -8.24 10.98 -7.02
N LYS A 65 -8.76 10.73 -5.82
CA LYS A 65 -10.15 11.07 -5.47
C LYS A 65 -10.23 12.44 -4.78
N ASP A 66 -11.38 13.09 -4.91
CA ASP A 66 -11.65 14.37 -4.25
C ASP A 66 -11.46 14.26 -2.73
N ARG A 67 -10.62 15.15 -2.17
CA ARG A 67 -10.32 15.22 -0.73
C ARG A 67 -9.74 13.93 -0.15
N GLU A 68 -9.15 13.08 -0.98
CA GLU A 68 -8.47 11.87 -0.52
C GLU A 68 -7.24 12.23 0.33
N THR A 69 -6.97 11.38 1.33
CA THR A 69 -5.73 11.43 2.12
C THR A 69 -4.79 10.36 1.60
N LEU A 70 -3.57 10.78 1.27
CA LEU A 70 -2.53 9.98 0.65
C LEU A 70 -1.31 9.93 1.56
N ILE A 71 -0.58 8.83 1.53
CA ILE A 71 0.67 8.62 2.27
C ILE A 71 1.82 8.68 1.27
N LEU A 72 2.83 9.50 1.55
CA LEU A 72 4.04 9.59 0.76
C LEU A 72 4.89 8.33 0.91
N LEU A 73 5.33 7.76 -0.21
CA LEU A 73 6.22 6.60 -0.26
C LEU A 73 7.54 6.97 -0.94
N SER A 74 8.65 6.54 -0.36
CA SER A 74 9.95 6.51 -1.03
C SER A 74 10.19 5.13 -1.65
N ILE A 75 10.69 5.09 -2.87
CA ILE A 75 10.96 3.89 -3.65
C ILE A 75 12.47 3.71 -3.71
N VAL A 76 12.94 2.67 -3.02
CA VAL A 76 14.35 2.29 -3.03
C VAL A 76 14.53 1.13 -4.00
N THR A 77 15.53 1.23 -4.90
CA THR A 77 15.90 0.11 -5.77
C THR A 77 16.81 -0.83 -4.97
N ILE A 78 16.60 -2.15 -5.07
CA ILE A 78 17.35 -3.16 -4.29
C ILE A 78 18.89 -2.99 -4.44
N ASN A 79 19.37 -2.55 -5.61
CA ASN A 79 20.79 -2.28 -5.84
C ASN A 79 21.36 -1.13 -5.00
N GLN A 80 20.52 -0.18 -4.56
CA GLN A 80 20.94 0.93 -3.69
C GLN A 80 21.09 0.50 -2.23
N LEU A 81 20.36 -0.53 -1.79
CA LEU A 81 20.49 -1.09 -0.44
C LEU A 81 21.80 -1.86 -0.24
N SER A 82 22.38 -2.41 -1.31
CA SER A 82 23.66 -3.12 -1.25
C SER A 82 24.89 -2.22 -1.16
N SER A 83 24.73 -0.89 -1.29
CA SER A 83 25.85 0.06 -1.35
C SER A 83 25.96 0.98 -0.13
N GLN A 84 25.02 0.93 0.81
CA GLN A 84 25.14 1.65 2.08
C GLN A 84 25.74 0.72 3.14
N SER A 85 27.06 0.80 3.26
CA SER A 85 27.81 0.23 4.38
C SER A 85 27.37 0.88 5.70
N GLU A 86 27.21 0.00 6.68
CA GLU A 86 26.94 0.17 8.11
C GLU A 86 27.81 1.25 8.80
N ASP A 87 27.52 2.54 8.65
CA ASP A 87 28.09 3.57 9.52
C ASP A 87 27.24 4.85 9.55
N SER A 88 26.11 4.85 10.28
CA SER A 88 25.58 5.99 11.05
C SER A 88 24.17 5.71 11.60
N LEU A 89 24.03 5.97 12.89
CA LEU A 89 23.04 5.50 13.85
C LEU A 89 21.57 5.92 13.65
N GLU A 90 20.70 5.06 14.21
CA GLU A 90 19.43 5.34 14.92
C GLU A 90 18.15 5.71 14.15
N SER A 91 17.56 4.71 13.53
CA SER A 91 16.26 4.17 13.98
C SER A 91 16.19 2.70 13.56
N PRO A 92 15.68 1.76 14.38
CA PRO A 92 15.52 0.40 13.92
C PRO A 92 14.48 0.42 12.79
N PRO A 93 14.81 0.01 11.55
CA PRO A 93 13.77 -0.29 10.60
C PRO A 93 12.93 -1.39 11.24
N LEU A 94 11.60 -1.22 11.27
CA LEU A 94 10.68 -2.31 11.58
C LEU A 94 10.98 -3.43 10.59
N LYS A 95 11.89 -4.33 11.00
CA LYS A 95 12.17 -5.57 10.31
C LYS A 95 10.92 -6.40 10.51
N PHE A 96 9.98 -6.29 9.57
CA PHE A 96 8.92 -7.27 9.44
C PHE A 96 9.60 -8.61 9.22
N ASN A 97 9.62 -9.41 10.29
CA ASN A 97 10.04 -10.79 10.24
C ASN A 97 9.12 -11.49 9.23
N THR A 98 9.73 -12.00 8.16
CA THR A 98 9.02 -12.70 7.08
C THR A 98 8.22 -13.91 7.57
N THR A 99 8.49 -14.37 8.79
CA THR A 99 7.72 -15.36 9.53
C THR A 99 6.28 -14.92 9.85
N GLU A 100 6.02 -13.67 10.23
CA GLU A 100 4.65 -13.22 10.55
C GLU A 100 3.76 -13.16 9.31
N LEU A 101 4.31 -12.79 8.15
CA LEU A 101 3.57 -12.77 6.88
C LEU A 101 3.16 -14.19 6.44
N GLU A 102 4.02 -15.17 6.63
CA GLU A 102 3.70 -16.58 6.34
C GLU A 102 2.66 -17.12 7.33
N GLU A 103 2.75 -16.77 8.62
CA GLU A 103 1.72 -17.13 9.60
C GLU A 103 0.37 -16.50 9.29
N ILE A 104 0.31 -15.23 8.86
CA ILE A 104 -0.94 -14.57 8.44
C ILE A 104 -1.51 -15.23 7.17
N LYS A 105 -0.68 -15.58 6.19
CA LYS A 105 -1.12 -16.32 4.99
C LYS A 105 -1.64 -17.71 5.36
N GLN A 106 -0.98 -18.40 6.27
CA GLN A 106 -1.35 -19.74 6.71
C GLN A 106 -2.61 -19.72 7.60
N ALA A 107 -2.78 -18.71 8.46
CA ALA A 107 -4.01 -18.49 9.24
C ALA A 107 -5.22 -18.19 8.32
N ARG A 108 -5.01 -17.39 7.27
CA ARG A 108 -6.03 -17.12 6.23
C ARG A 108 -6.38 -18.36 5.41
N SER A 109 -5.40 -19.22 5.08
CA SER A 109 -5.66 -20.47 4.36
C SER A 109 -6.40 -21.50 5.22
N ARG A 110 -6.03 -21.64 6.50
CA ARG A 110 -6.73 -22.48 7.49
C ARG A 110 -8.18 -22.04 7.68
N SER A 111 -8.43 -20.74 7.78
CA SER A 111 -9.79 -20.18 7.91
C SER A 111 -10.66 -20.44 6.67
N ARG A 112 -10.10 -20.30 5.45
CA ARG A 112 -10.82 -20.65 4.21
C ARG A 112 -11.13 -22.15 4.13
N ASN A 113 -10.17 -23.02 4.47
CA ASN A 113 -10.41 -24.47 4.47
C ASN A 113 -11.47 -24.87 5.49
N ALA A 114 -11.47 -24.28 6.69
CA ALA A 114 -12.50 -24.52 7.71
C ALA A 114 -13.91 -24.09 7.24
N TYR A 115 -14.02 -22.98 6.49
CA TYR A 115 -15.29 -22.55 5.89
C TYR A 115 -15.77 -23.52 4.79
N LEU A 116 -14.84 -24.00 3.95
CA LEU A 116 -15.15 -24.95 2.86
C LEU A 116 -15.55 -26.33 3.41
N THR A 117 -14.91 -26.82 4.46
CA THR A 117 -15.27 -28.10 5.11
C THR A 117 -16.60 -28.02 5.84
N LYS A 118 -16.93 -26.89 6.51
CA LYS A 118 -18.27 -26.66 7.08
C LYS A 118 -19.37 -26.62 6.01
N ARG A 119 -19.09 -26.02 4.84
CA ARG A 119 -20.05 -26.02 3.71
C ARG A 119 -20.26 -27.41 3.10
N SER A 120 -19.21 -28.24 3.02
CA SER A 120 -19.32 -29.58 2.45
C SER A 120 -20.02 -30.57 3.41
N SER A 121 -19.82 -30.45 4.72
CA SER A 121 -20.52 -31.25 5.73
C SER A 121 -22.00 -30.86 5.86
N ALA A 122 -22.33 -29.56 5.80
CA ALA A 122 -23.73 -29.09 5.78
C ALA A 122 -24.51 -29.63 4.56
N ARG A 123 -23.86 -29.71 3.39
CA ARG A 123 -24.47 -30.31 2.17
C ARG A 123 -24.65 -31.83 2.26
N ARG A 124 -23.81 -32.55 3.02
CA ARG A 124 -23.96 -34.00 3.25
C ARG A 124 -25.06 -34.31 4.27
N GLY A 125 -25.23 -33.47 5.30
CA GLY A 125 -26.31 -33.60 6.28
C GLY A 125 -27.71 -33.38 5.68
N ALA A 126 -27.85 -32.44 4.74
CA ALA A 126 -29.12 -32.18 4.06
C ALA A 126 -29.57 -33.32 3.12
N ARG A 127 -28.68 -34.23 2.73
CA ARG A 127 -28.99 -35.34 1.81
C ARG A 127 -29.46 -36.61 2.51
N MET A 128 -29.31 -36.71 3.84
CA MET A 128 -29.69 -37.89 4.62
C MET A 128 -31.10 -37.79 5.25
N VAL A 129 -31.75 -36.63 5.19
CA VAL A 129 -33.10 -36.39 5.77
C VAL A 129 -34.22 -36.57 4.71
N SER A 130 -33.98 -37.35 3.66
CA SER A 130 -35.00 -37.68 2.66
C SER A 130 -34.88 -39.15 2.27
N ARG A 131 -35.27 -40.02 3.20
CA ARG A 131 -35.64 -41.44 2.96
C ARG A 131 -36.10 -42.06 4.28
N LYS A 132 -37.36 -41.80 4.64
CA LYS A 132 -38.16 -42.64 5.52
C LYS A 132 -39.63 -42.45 5.12
N ASN A 133 -40.06 -43.27 4.17
CA ASN A 133 -41.42 -43.78 4.03
C ASN A 133 -41.26 -45.29 3.85
#